data_AF-A0A2P4YX81-F1
#
_entry.id   AF-A0A2P4YX81-F1
#
_cell.length_a   1.000
_cell.length_b   1.000
_cell.length_c   1.000
_cell.angle_alpha   90.00
_cell.angle_beta   90.00
_cell.angle_gamma   90.00
#
_symmetry.space_group_name_H-M   'P 1'
#
loop_
_entity.id
_entity.type
_entity.pdbx_description
1 polymer ?
#
loop_
_entity_poly.entity_id
_entity_poly.type
_entity_poly.pdbx_seq_one_letter_code
_entity_poly.pdbx_strand_id
1 'polypeptide(L)'
;MVRCIDNFSTGTRGAHSAEYFLKSGFSVIFFHRKGSHIPFTIDCPSKYDMLMAIASNINSLNGDHSNLLMNEQFKKVIEASQNLTKYSDRMFLMEFGSVHEYFDGVDYITSHCIEFPGNFIFFLAAAVSDFYIPENLLPKNKISASSGITLDLENGSKTPSITLELYSTPKYARYIRNKLPLCFLVLFKLETEYEILFKKSDNLLKICDANVICANLLQDRRDHVIILTENSRTEIKKMSGPIEEAIVSNIISLYENYSLNNMQY
;
A
#
# COMPACT_ATOMS: atom_id res chain seq x y z
N MET A 1 -15.89 0.70 -16.76
CA MET A 1 -15.83 1.89 -15.87
C MET A 1 -15.16 3.04 -16.63
N VAL A 2 -15.76 4.24 -16.63
CA VAL A 2 -15.23 5.41 -17.39
C VAL A 2 -14.68 6.51 -16.47
N ARG A 3 -15.16 6.57 -15.23
CA ARG A 3 -14.70 7.49 -14.18
C ARG A 3 -14.65 6.72 -12.86
N CYS A 4 -13.71 7.07 -11.99
CA CYS A 4 -13.59 6.55 -10.63
C CYS A 4 -13.08 7.65 -9.69
N ILE A 5 -13.27 7.44 -8.39
CA ILE A 5 -12.57 8.18 -7.34
C ILE A 5 -11.39 7.31 -6.93
N ASP A 6 -10.21 7.90 -6.80
CA ASP A 6 -8.99 7.17 -6.45
C ASP A 6 -8.26 7.85 -5.30
N ASN A 7 -7.70 7.03 -4.42
CA ASN A 7 -6.86 7.49 -3.33
C ASN A 7 -5.40 7.45 -3.79
N PHE A 8 -4.71 8.59 -3.69
CA PHE A 8 -3.35 8.67 -4.19
C PHE A 8 -2.38 7.82 -3.36
N SER A 9 -1.85 6.76 -3.96
CA SER A 9 -0.72 6.00 -3.45
C SER A 9 0.03 5.35 -4.61
N THR A 10 1.35 5.53 -4.64
CA THR A 10 2.22 4.84 -5.62
C THR A 10 2.51 3.39 -5.23
N GLY A 11 2.23 3.00 -3.97
CA GLY A 11 2.60 1.70 -3.42
C GLY A 11 4.06 1.57 -2.96
N THR A 12 4.86 2.64 -3.05
CA THR A 12 6.31 2.62 -2.71
C THR A 12 6.59 2.08 -1.30
N ARG A 13 5.84 2.53 -0.29
CA ARG A 13 6.01 2.07 1.09
C ARG A 13 5.75 0.58 1.23
N GLY A 14 4.61 0.12 0.72
CA GLY A 14 4.26 -1.29 0.76
C GLY A 14 5.33 -2.15 0.08
N ALA A 15 5.75 -1.77 -1.12
CA ALA A 15 6.71 -2.52 -1.90
C ALA A 15 8.09 -2.59 -1.21
N HIS A 16 8.66 -1.46 -0.74
CA HIS A 16 9.91 -1.52 0.03
C HIS A 16 9.77 -2.30 1.33
N SER A 17 8.66 -2.12 2.09
CA SER A 17 8.45 -2.89 3.32
C SER A 17 8.41 -4.40 3.05
N ALA A 18 7.76 -4.84 1.97
CA ALA A 18 7.74 -6.24 1.57
C ALA A 18 9.15 -6.78 1.26
N GLU A 19 10.00 -6.01 0.58
CA GLU A 19 11.40 -6.39 0.34
C GLU A 19 12.15 -6.64 1.66
N TYR A 20 11.97 -5.75 2.65
CA TYR A 20 12.64 -5.88 3.94
C TYR A 20 12.06 -7.02 4.79
N PHE A 21 10.76 -7.30 4.74
CA PHE A 21 10.20 -8.49 5.37
C PHE A 21 10.80 -9.78 4.77
N LEU A 22 10.89 -9.87 3.44
CA LEU A 22 11.48 -11.03 2.74
C LEU A 22 12.97 -11.21 3.10
N LYS A 23 13.73 -10.10 3.11
CA LYS A 23 15.14 -10.08 3.54
C LYS A 23 15.32 -10.55 4.98
N SER A 24 14.36 -10.26 5.86
CA SER A 24 14.36 -10.68 7.27
C SER A 24 13.79 -12.08 7.51
N GLY A 25 13.48 -12.86 6.47
CA GLY A 25 13.07 -14.26 6.61
C GLY A 25 11.57 -14.53 6.51
N PHE A 26 10.73 -13.51 6.44
CA PHE A 26 9.28 -13.67 6.36
C PHE A 26 8.82 -14.13 4.97
N SER A 27 7.65 -14.76 4.92
CA SER A 27 6.87 -14.92 3.69
C SER A 27 5.86 -13.80 3.57
N VAL A 28 5.62 -13.30 2.36
CA VAL A 28 4.81 -12.09 2.12
C VAL A 28 3.71 -12.37 1.10
N ILE A 29 2.47 -12.17 1.53
CA ILE A 29 1.33 -11.94 0.63
C ILE A 29 1.30 -10.44 0.33
N PHE A 30 1.72 -10.06 -0.88
CA PHE A 30 1.71 -8.68 -1.31
C PHE A 30 0.40 -8.36 -2.03
N PHE A 31 -0.62 -7.98 -1.24
CA PHE A 31 -1.91 -7.56 -1.76
C PHE A 31 -1.89 -6.08 -2.15
N HIS A 32 -1.88 -5.78 -3.46
CA HIS A 32 -1.56 -4.44 -3.96
C HIS A 32 -2.50 -3.95 -5.07
N ARG A 33 -2.52 -2.64 -5.26
CA ARG A 33 -3.31 -2.01 -6.32
C ARG A 33 -2.68 -2.32 -7.68
N LYS A 34 -3.48 -2.77 -8.64
CA LYS A 34 -3.01 -2.99 -10.02
C LYS A 34 -2.34 -1.74 -10.58
N GLY A 35 -1.11 -1.90 -11.06
CA GLY A 35 -0.29 -0.80 -11.59
C GLY A 35 0.49 0.01 -10.56
N SER A 36 0.39 -0.30 -9.26
CA SER A 36 1.28 0.25 -8.24
C SER A 36 2.67 -0.38 -8.32
N HIS A 37 3.62 0.16 -7.58
CA HIS A 37 4.91 -0.50 -7.39
C HIS A 37 4.75 -1.88 -6.76
N ILE A 38 5.61 -2.80 -7.19
CA ILE A 38 5.78 -4.14 -6.63
C ILE A 38 7.22 -4.27 -6.09
N PRO A 39 7.47 -5.20 -5.14
CA PRO A 39 8.78 -5.36 -4.51
C PRO A 39 9.89 -5.61 -5.54
N PHE A 40 11.06 -5.03 -5.31
CA PHE A 40 12.28 -5.11 -6.10
C PHE A 40 12.25 -4.43 -7.48
N THR A 41 11.10 -3.93 -7.93
CA THR A 41 11.00 -3.28 -9.26
C THR A 41 10.91 -1.75 -9.19
N ILE A 42 10.93 -1.16 -8.00
CA ILE A 42 10.79 0.30 -7.82
C ILE A 42 11.89 1.06 -8.57
N ASP A 43 13.12 0.56 -8.47
CA ASP A 43 14.29 1.17 -9.09
C ASP A 43 14.48 0.78 -10.55
N CYS A 44 13.62 -0.09 -11.10
CA CYS A 44 13.71 -0.46 -12.51
C CYS A 44 13.43 0.76 -13.41
N PRO A 45 14.21 0.93 -14.49
CA PRO A 45 13.97 1.96 -15.50
C PRO A 45 12.58 1.83 -16.13
N SER A 46 12.06 2.93 -16.68
CA SER A 46 10.81 2.89 -17.44
C SER A 46 10.98 2.06 -18.72
N LYS A 47 9.86 1.60 -19.29
CA LYS A 47 9.89 0.91 -20.60
C LYS A 47 10.56 1.77 -21.68
N TYR A 48 10.35 3.08 -21.64
CA TYR A 48 10.96 4.02 -22.57
C TYR A 48 12.49 4.07 -22.37
N ASP A 49 12.96 4.22 -21.14
CA ASP A 49 14.38 4.30 -20.84
C ASP A 49 15.12 3.02 -21.26
N MET A 50 14.51 1.85 -21.00
CA MET A 50 15.04 0.57 -21.47
C MET A 50 15.17 0.52 -22.99
N LEU A 51 14.13 0.94 -23.74
CA LEU A 51 14.17 0.96 -25.20
C LEU A 51 15.22 1.95 -25.74
N MET A 52 15.35 3.12 -25.10
CA MET A 52 16.37 4.11 -25.46
C MET A 52 17.78 3.58 -25.21
N ALA A 53 18.02 2.91 -24.06
CA ALA A 53 19.29 2.28 -23.77
C ALA A 53 19.62 1.18 -24.79
N ILE A 54 18.65 0.37 -25.22
CA ILE A 54 18.84 -0.62 -26.29
C ILE A 54 19.22 0.07 -27.60
N ALA A 55 18.47 1.09 -28.02
CA ALA A 55 18.70 1.79 -29.28
C ALA A 55 20.08 2.45 -29.35
N SER A 56 20.53 3.09 -28.27
CA SER A 56 21.86 3.71 -28.19
C SER A 56 23.00 2.68 -28.31
N ASN A 57 22.84 1.48 -27.74
CA ASN A 57 23.84 0.43 -27.82
C ASN A 57 23.87 -0.26 -29.19
N ILE A 58 22.71 -0.49 -29.84
CA ILE A 58 22.65 -1.07 -31.19
C ILE A 58 23.41 -0.18 -32.18
N ASN A 59 23.26 1.15 -32.08
CA ASN A 59 23.95 2.09 -32.96
C ASN A 59 25.47 2.16 -32.72
N SER A 60 25.98 1.70 -31.57
CA SER A 60 27.40 1.74 -31.25
C SER A 60 28.14 0.43 -31.51
N LEU A 61 27.44 -0.65 -31.89
CA LEU A 61 27.99 -2.00 -31.93
C LEU A 61 27.96 -2.58 -33.35
N ASN A 62 29.14 -2.77 -33.93
CA ASN A 62 29.39 -3.76 -34.98
C ASN A 62 29.32 -5.19 -34.39
N GLY A 63 28.20 -5.58 -33.78
CA GLY A 63 27.86 -6.98 -33.46
C GLY A 63 28.19 -7.53 -32.05
N ASP A 64 28.77 -6.76 -31.12
CA ASP A 64 29.06 -7.27 -29.76
C ASP A 64 28.06 -6.77 -28.70
N HIS A 65 26.98 -7.54 -28.49
CA HIS A 65 25.90 -7.18 -27.57
C HIS A 65 26.27 -7.25 -26.06
N SER A 66 27.49 -7.64 -25.70
CA SER A 66 27.93 -7.76 -24.30
C SER A 66 27.88 -6.44 -23.51
N ASN A 67 28.06 -5.30 -24.19
CA ASN A 67 28.02 -3.96 -23.58
C ASN A 67 26.64 -3.55 -23.04
N LEU A 68 25.54 -4.18 -23.48
CA LEU A 68 24.19 -3.84 -23.01
C LEU A 68 24.00 -4.13 -21.51
N LEU A 69 24.62 -5.20 -21.01
CA LEU A 69 24.55 -5.63 -19.61
C LEU A 69 25.38 -4.75 -18.66
N MET A 70 26.33 -3.98 -19.19
CA MET A 70 27.14 -3.04 -18.41
C MET A 70 26.46 -1.68 -18.20
N ASN A 71 25.34 -1.41 -18.87
CA ASN A 71 24.56 -0.20 -18.67
C ASN A 71 23.89 -0.21 -17.27
N GLU A 72 24.06 0.88 -16.52
CA GLU A 72 23.50 1.05 -15.17
C GLU A 72 21.99 0.79 -15.08
N GLN A 73 21.23 1.13 -16.12
CA GLN A 73 19.79 0.86 -16.18
C GLN A 73 19.50 -0.64 -16.22
N PHE A 74 20.30 -1.40 -16.97
CA PHE A 74 20.17 -2.86 -17.05
C PHE A 74 20.65 -3.56 -15.78
N LYS A 75 21.66 -3.03 -15.07
CA LYS A 75 22.08 -3.56 -13.76
C LYS A 75 20.93 -3.62 -12.77
N LYS A 76 20.10 -2.56 -12.69
CA LYS A 76 18.91 -2.54 -11.82
C LYS A 76 17.86 -3.57 -12.22
N VAL A 77 17.68 -3.83 -13.52
CA VAL A 77 16.77 -4.87 -14.02
C VAL A 77 17.30 -6.27 -13.67
N ILE A 78 18.60 -6.48 -13.81
CA ILE A 78 19.26 -7.74 -13.44
C ILE A 78 19.12 -7.99 -11.94
N GLU A 79 19.40 -6.99 -11.10
CA GLU A 79 19.24 -7.08 -9.64
C GLU A 79 17.78 -7.36 -9.25
N ALA A 80 16.82 -6.67 -9.87
CA ALA A 80 15.40 -6.92 -9.64
C ALA A 80 15.02 -8.37 -10.01
N SER A 81 15.46 -8.85 -11.18
CA SER A 81 15.22 -10.22 -11.65
C SER A 81 15.81 -11.28 -10.70
N GLN A 82 17.03 -11.04 -10.21
CA GLN A 82 17.68 -11.91 -9.23
C GLN A 82 16.92 -11.96 -7.91
N ASN A 83 16.48 -10.82 -7.38
CA ASN A 83 15.70 -10.77 -6.15
C ASN A 83 14.32 -11.44 -6.32
N LEU A 84 13.62 -11.18 -7.41
CA LEU A 84 12.34 -11.84 -7.71
C LEU A 84 12.48 -13.36 -7.76
N THR A 85 13.56 -13.85 -8.37
CA THR A 85 13.87 -15.29 -8.40
C THR A 85 14.18 -15.81 -6.99
N LYS A 86 15.05 -15.11 -6.26
CA LYS A 86 15.51 -15.48 -4.91
C LYS A 86 14.38 -15.61 -3.89
N TYR A 87 13.34 -14.78 -3.98
CA TYR A 87 12.24 -14.75 -3.01
C TYR A 87 10.92 -15.33 -3.56
N SER A 88 10.95 -15.96 -4.74
CA SER A 88 9.76 -16.47 -5.43
C SER A 88 8.99 -17.52 -4.65
N ASP A 89 9.65 -18.29 -3.79
CA ASP A 89 9.07 -19.33 -2.93
C ASP A 89 8.33 -18.77 -1.70
N ARG A 90 8.58 -17.51 -1.37
CA ARG A 90 8.06 -16.83 -0.16
C ARG A 90 7.30 -15.55 -0.46
N MET A 91 7.06 -15.24 -1.73
CA MET A 91 6.33 -14.05 -2.15
C MET A 91 5.14 -14.42 -3.05
N PHE A 92 3.95 -14.03 -2.62
CA PHE A 92 2.72 -14.19 -3.41
C PHE A 92 2.14 -12.81 -3.74
N LEU A 93 1.98 -12.51 -5.02
CA LEU A 93 1.40 -11.24 -5.49
C LEU A 93 -0.10 -11.41 -5.73
N MET A 94 -0.91 -10.53 -5.14
CA MET A 94 -2.36 -10.50 -5.34
C MET A 94 -2.77 -9.08 -5.69
N GLU A 95 -3.50 -8.90 -6.79
CA GLU A 95 -3.90 -7.58 -7.27
C GLU A 95 -5.35 -7.25 -6.93
N PHE A 96 -5.62 -5.97 -6.69
CA PHE A 96 -6.98 -5.41 -6.72
C PHE A 96 -7.04 -4.15 -7.59
N GLY A 97 -8.18 -3.91 -8.22
CA GLY A 97 -8.47 -2.77 -9.08
C GLY A 97 -9.49 -1.78 -8.49
N SER A 98 -10.32 -2.25 -7.56
CA SER A 98 -11.42 -1.50 -6.95
C SER A 98 -11.47 -1.70 -5.43
N VAL A 99 -12.26 -0.88 -4.74
CA VAL A 99 -12.47 -1.02 -3.29
C VAL A 99 -13.27 -2.29 -2.95
N HIS A 100 -14.16 -2.73 -3.83
CA HIS A 100 -14.87 -4.01 -3.69
C HIS A 100 -13.91 -5.20 -3.78
N GLU A 101 -13.06 -5.23 -4.80
CA GLU A 101 -12.01 -6.26 -4.92
C GLU A 101 -11.03 -6.23 -3.74
N TYR A 102 -10.75 -5.05 -3.18
CA TYR A 102 -9.97 -4.92 -1.96
C TYR A 102 -10.65 -5.63 -0.78
N PHE A 103 -11.97 -5.45 -0.61
CA PHE A 103 -12.71 -6.10 0.47
C PHE A 103 -12.76 -7.61 0.31
N ASP A 104 -13.08 -8.09 -0.88
CA ASP A 104 -13.12 -9.53 -1.17
C ASP A 104 -11.74 -10.18 -0.94
N GLY A 105 -10.67 -9.49 -1.34
CA GLY A 105 -9.30 -9.95 -1.09
C GLY A 105 -8.92 -9.97 0.39
N VAL A 106 -9.27 -8.93 1.17
CA VAL A 106 -9.05 -8.93 2.63
C VAL A 106 -9.82 -10.07 3.29
N ASP A 107 -11.08 -10.28 2.92
CA ASP A 107 -11.89 -11.36 3.47
C ASP A 107 -11.33 -12.75 3.13
N TYR A 108 -10.94 -12.93 1.87
CA TYR A 108 -10.32 -14.17 1.40
C TYR A 108 -9.03 -14.48 2.16
N ILE A 109 -8.10 -13.53 2.25
CA ILE A 109 -6.84 -13.71 2.99
C ILE A 109 -7.12 -14.01 4.47
N THR A 110 -7.97 -13.20 5.10
CA THR A 110 -8.31 -13.34 6.53
C THR A 110 -8.91 -14.72 6.83
N SER A 111 -9.81 -15.20 5.97
CA SER A 111 -10.47 -16.49 6.14
C SER A 111 -9.50 -17.67 6.08
N HIS A 112 -8.47 -17.61 5.23
CA HIS A 112 -7.45 -18.65 5.15
C HIS A 112 -6.45 -18.60 6.32
N CYS A 113 -6.27 -17.44 6.95
CA CYS A 113 -5.43 -17.30 8.14
C CYS A 113 -6.06 -17.90 9.41
N ILE A 114 -7.37 -18.16 9.43
CA ILE A 114 -8.08 -18.67 10.63
C ILE A 114 -7.51 -20.02 11.09
N GLU A 115 -7.07 -20.86 10.15
CA GLU A 115 -6.51 -22.19 10.45
C GLU A 115 -5.13 -22.13 11.12
N PHE A 116 -4.46 -20.96 11.12
CA PHE A 116 -3.09 -20.78 11.62
C PHE A 116 -2.99 -19.59 12.60
N PRO A 117 -3.67 -19.65 13.77
CA PRO A 117 -3.72 -18.52 14.69
C PRO A 117 -2.32 -18.14 15.22
N GLY A 118 -1.99 -16.84 15.20
CA GLY A 118 -0.82 -16.29 15.90
C GLY A 118 0.48 -16.10 15.12
N ASN A 119 0.49 -16.36 13.79
CA ASN A 119 1.72 -16.27 12.97
C ASN A 119 1.68 -15.18 11.88
N PHE A 120 0.79 -14.20 11.99
CA PHE A 120 0.54 -13.23 10.91
C PHE A 120 0.76 -11.79 11.37
N ILE A 121 1.54 -11.05 10.57
CA ILE A 121 1.60 -9.60 10.63
C ILE A 121 0.70 -9.05 9.51
N PHE A 122 -0.36 -8.34 9.88
CA PHE A 122 -1.18 -7.58 8.93
C PHE A 122 -0.62 -6.15 8.85
N PHE A 123 0.19 -5.90 7.81
CA PHE A 123 0.82 -4.61 7.54
C PHE A 123 -0.02 -3.79 6.55
N LEU A 124 -0.98 -3.01 7.05
CA LEU A 124 -2.03 -2.38 6.25
C LEU A 124 -1.62 -0.99 5.72
N ALA A 125 -0.71 -0.96 4.75
CA ALA A 125 -0.19 0.27 4.15
C ALA A 125 -0.99 0.79 2.94
N ALA A 126 -2.06 0.11 2.54
CA ALA A 126 -2.91 0.53 1.42
C ALA A 126 -3.69 1.81 1.75
N ALA A 127 -3.75 2.75 0.81
CA ALA A 127 -4.60 3.94 0.90
C ALA A 127 -6.02 3.57 0.46
N VAL A 128 -6.76 2.88 1.33
CA VAL A 128 -8.14 2.46 1.06
C VAL A 128 -9.06 3.68 1.10
N SER A 129 -10.05 3.72 0.21
CA SER A 129 -11.05 4.79 0.23
C SER A 129 -11.89 4.75 1.51
N ASP A 130 -12.13 5.92 2.10
CA ASP A 130 -13.04 6.04 3.26
C ASP A 130 -14.51 5.96 2.85
N PHE A 131 -14.81 6.19 1.56
CA PHE A 131 -16.14 6.18 1.00
C PHE A 131 -16.19 5.45 -0.35
N TYR A 132 -17.33 4.84 -0.67
CA TYR A 132 -17.58 4.09 -1.91
C TYR A 132 -19.06 4.13 -2.32
N ILE A 133 -19.37 3.56 -3.49
CA ILE A 133 -20.75 3.32 -3.93
C ILE A 133 -21.00 1.81 -3.87
N PRO A 134 -21.97 1.31 -3.07
CA PRO A 134 -22.37 -0.09 -3.05
C PRO A 134 -22.68 -0.64 -4.43
N GLU A 135 -22.35 -1.91 -4.69
CA GLU A 135 -22.47 -2.49 -6.03
C GLU A 135 -23.90 -2.45 -6.58
N ASN A 136 -24.88 -2.69 -5.71
CA ASN A 136 -26.30 -2.60 -6.03
C ASN A 136 -26.77 -1.17 -6.37
N LEU A 137 -25.99 -0.15 -6.04
CA LEU A 137 -26.27 1.26 -6.34
C LEU A 137 -25.40 1.81 -7.49
N LEU A 138 -24.43 1.04 -8.00
CA LEU A 138 -23.57 1.48 -9.10
C LEU A 138 -24.35 1.60 -10.42
N PRO A 139 -24.31 2.75 -11.11
CA PRO A 139 -24.90 2.91 -12.43
C PRO A 139 -24.24 1.97 -13.46
N LYS A 140 -25.05 1.23 -14.22
CA LYS A 140 -24.56 0.32 -15.28
C LYS A 140 -23.92 1.05 -16.46
N ASN A 141 -24.37 2.27 -16.73
CA ASN A 141 -23.95 3.07 -17.88
C ASN A 141 -23.15 4.30 -17.46
N LYS A 142 -22.37 4.84 -18.40
CA LYS A 142 -21.65 6.09 -18.21
C LYS A 142 -22.64 7.21 -17.83
N ILE A 143 -22.36 7.92 -16.74
CA ILE A 143 -23.14 9.10 -16.35
C ILE A 143 -22.88 10.20 -17.38
N SER A 144 -23.92 10.59 -18.11
CA SER A 144 -23.89 11.69 -19.08
C SER A 144 -24.24 13.01 -18.39
N ALA A 145 -23.57 14.09 -18.76
CA ALA A 145 -24.06 15.42 -18.40
C ALA A 145 -25.37 15.65 -19.16
N SER A 146 -26.42 16.09 -18.46
CA SER A 146 -27.65 16.54 -19.13
C SER A 146 -27.31 17.71 -20.04
N SER A 147 -27.64 17.60 -21.33
CA SER A 147 -27.42 18.64 -22.35
C SER A 147 -28.33 19.88 -22.19
N GLY A 148 -29.08 19.98 -21.10
CA GLY A 148 -29.94 21.11 -20.81
C GLY A 148 -29.15 22.20 -20.10
N ILE A 149 -28.79 23.26 -20.81
CA ILE A 149 -28.62 24.58 -20.19
C ILE A 149 -30.00 24.94 -19.64
N THR A 150 -30.23 24.70 -18.35
CA THR A 150 -31.39 25.29 -17.66
C THR A 150 -31.05 26.77 -17.46
N LEU A 151 -31.56 27.62 -18.36
CA LEU A 151 -31.59 29.06 -18.17
C LEU A 151 -32.53 29.33 -16.99
N ASP A 152 -31.99 29.36 -15.77
CA ASP A 152 -32.70 29.97 -14.66
C ASP A 152 -32.76 31.47 -14.94
N LEU A 153 -33.94 31.94 -15.36
CA LEU A 153 -34.20 33.32 -15.79
C LEU A 153 -33.91 34.38 -14.70
N GLU A 154 -33.64 33.95 -13.46
CA GLU A 154 -33.35 34.83 -12.33
C GLU A 154 -31.88 34.80 -11.85
N ASN A 155 -31.03 33.85 -12.29
CA ASN A 155 -29.68 33.67 -11.72
C ASN A 155 -28.53 33.39 -12.72
N GLY A 156 -28.74 33.62 -14.01
CA GLY A 156 -27.71 33.42 -15.04
C GLY A 156 -27.44 31.94 -15.38
N SER A 157 -26.59 31.69 -16.38
CA SER A 157 -26.27 30.34 -16.85
C SER A 157 -25.66 29.47 -15.74
N LYS A 158 -26.45 28.55 -15.17
CA LYS A 158 -25.92 27.51 -14.27
C LYS A 158 -25.04 26.57 -15.06
N THR A 159 -23.79 26.40 -14.62
CA THR A 159 -22.93 25.34 -15.11
C THR A 159 -23.54 23.98 -14.74
N PRO A 160 -23.58 23.01 -15.66
CA PRO A 160 -24.06 21.67 -15.34
C PRO A 160 -23.16 21.07 -14.24
N SER A 161 -23.78 20.56 -13.18
CA SER A 161 -23.10 19.96 -12.03
C SER A 161 -23.58 18.52 -11.80
N ILE A 162 -22.76 17.74 -11.09
CA ILE A 162 -23.08 16.39 -10.65
C ILE A 162 -22.86 16.28 -9.14
N THR A 163 -23.81 15.68 -8.45
CA THR A 163 -23.69 15.32 -7.03
C THR A 163 -23.49 13.82 -6.94
N LEU A 164 -22.48 13.39 -6.15
CA LEU A 164 -22.23 11.99 -5.85
C LEU A 164 -22.62 11.72 -4.40
N GLU A 165 -23.50 10.75 -4.19
CA GLU A 165 -23.77 10.19 -2.88
C GLU A 165 -22.81 9.01 -2.64
N LEU A 166 -22.03 9.09 -1.56
CA LEU A 166 -21.03 8.09 -1.21
C LEU A 166 -21.30 7.56 0.21
N TYR A 167 -21.01 6.28 0.41
CA TYR A 167 -21.26 5.55 1.65
C TYR A 167 -19.92 5.22 2.31
N SER A 168 -19.85 5.28 3.64
CA SER A 168 -18.62 4.94 4.37
C SER A 168 -18.21 3.49 4.16
N THR A 169 -16.90 3.24 4.04
CA THR A 169 -16.36 1.90 3.90
C THR A 169 -16.37 1.13 5.23
N PRO A 170 -16.47 -0.22 5.19
CA PRO A 170 -16.33 -1.05 6.38
C PRO A 170 -14.97 -0.85 7.06
N LYS A 171 -14.94 -0.94 8.40
CA LYS A 171 -13.70 -0.85 9.19
C LYS A 171 -12.90 -2.15 9.11
N TYR A 172 -12.17 -2.34 8.01
CA TYR A 172 -11.42 -3.57 7.69
C TYR A 172 -10.42 -3.99 8.79
N ALA A 173 -9.72 -3.04 9.41
CA ALA A 173 -8.80 -3.35 10.52
C ALA A 173 -9.53 -4.04 11.69
N ARG A 174 -10.74 -3.56 12.03
CA ARG A 174 -11.57 -4.19 13.08
C ARG A 174 -12.14 -5.52 12.62
N TYR A 175 -12.47 -5.66 11.33
CA TYR A 175 -12.88 -6.94 10.74
C TYR A 175 -11.80 -8.01 10.91
N ILE A 176 -10.57 -7.70 10.50
CA ILE A 176 -9.40 -8.59 10.63
C ILE A 176 -9.19 -8.98 12.09
N ARG A 177 -9.12 -8.00 13.01
CA ARG A 177 -8.94 -8.27 14.45
C ARG A 177 -10.02 -9.19 15.02
N ASN A 178 -11.28 -8.96 14.67
CA ASN A 178 -12.39 -9.79 15.18
C ASN A 178 -12.30 -11.25 14.69
N LYS A 179 -11.80 -11.47 13.46
CA LYS A 179 -11.64 -12.81 12.88
C LYS A 179 -10.35 -13.49 13.33
N LEU A 180 -9.29 -12.72 13.57
CA LEU A 180 -7.96 -13.18 13.95
C LEU A 180 -7.48 -12.44 15.20
N PRO A 181 -7.98 -12.80 16.40
CA PRO A 181 -7.68 -12.09 17.64
C PRO A 181 -6.18 -12.04 17.98
N LEU A 182 -5.41 -13.04 17.54
CA LEU A 182 -3.98 -13.16 17.80
C LEU A 182 -3.08 -12.61 16.68
N CYS A 183 -3.63 -11.98 15.64
CA CYS A 183 -2.80 -11.39 14.60
C CYS A 183 -2.06 -10.14 15.11
N PHE A 184 -0.90 -9.85 14.53
CA PHE A 184 -0.18 -8.61 14.80
C PHE A 184 -0.59 -7.54 13.79
N LEU A 185 -1.41 -6.59 14.23
CA LEU A 185 -2.06 -5.60 13.37
C LEU A 185 -1.28 -4.28 13.36
N VAL A 186 -0.71 -3.94 12.20
CA VAL A 186 0.05 -2.71 11.96
C VAL A 186 -0.75 -1.82 11.00
N LEU A 187 -1.16 -0.65 11.48
CA LEU A 187 -1.91 0.33 10.70
C LEU A 187 -1.06 1.54 10.37
N PHE A 188 -1.45 2.27 9.33
CA PHE A 188 -0.80 3.51 8.93
C PHE A 188 -1.73 4.69 9.15
N LYS A 189 -1.19 5.81 9.62
CA LYS A 189 -1.92 7.05 9.73
C LYS A 189 -1.13 8.22 9.19
N LEU A 190 -1.76 8.97 8.29
CA LEU A 190 -1.20 10.15 7.64
C LEU A 190 -2.11 11.34 7.96
N GLU A 191 -1.54 12.41 8.50
CA GLU A 191 -2.24 13.68 8.76
C GLU A 191 -1.29 14.85 8.48
N THR A 192 -1.75 16.10 8.63
CA THR A 192 -0.94 17.30 8.42
C THR A 192 -0.44 17.93 9.72
N GLU A 193 -1.03 17.55 10.86
CA GLU A 193 -0.75 18.12 12.18
C GLU A 193 -0.61 17.03 13.25
N TYR A 194 0.34 17.19 14.17
CA TYR A 194 0.64 16.19 15.21
C TYR A 194 -0.52 15.94 16.17
N GLU A 195 -1.24 16.98 16.59
CA GLU A 195 -2.35 16.83 17.54
C GLU A 195 -3.44 15.92 16.96
N ILE A 196 -3.82 16.15 15.70
CA ILE A 196 -4.79 15.34 14.97
C ILE A 196 -4.24 13.94 14.72
N LEU A 197 -2.96 13.84 14.34
CA LEU A 197 -2.27 12.57 14.10
C LEU A 197 -2.33 11.67 15.33
N PHE A 198 -1.93 12.17 16.50
CA PHE A 198 -1.93 11.42 17.74
C PHE A 198 -3.34 11.08 18.19
N LYS A 199 -4.27 12.05 18.19
CA LYS A 199 -5.66 11.81 18.58
C LYS A 199 -6.31 10.70 17.74
N LYS A 200 -6.12 10.72 16.41
CA LYS A 200 -6.66 9.70 15.52
C LYS A 200 -5.93 8.36 15.66
N SER A 201 -4.62 8.37 15.94
CA SER A 201 -3.83 7.16 16.15
C SER A 201 -4.21 6.45 17.45
N ASP A 202 -4.35 7.18 18.56
CA ASP A 202 -4.81 6.66 19.84
C ASP A 202 -6.22 6.06 19.72
N ASN A 203 -7.08 6.70 18.92
CA ASN A 203 -8.40 6.17 18.62
C ASN A 203 -8.35 4.86 17.80
N LEU A 204 -7.43 4.75 16.84
CA LEU A 204 -7.24 3.51 16.06
C LEU A 204 -6.68 2.37 16.92
N LEU A 205 -5.73 2.65 17.81
CA LEU A 205 -5.23 1.67 18.79
C LEU A 205 -6.39 1.08 19.59
N LYS A 206 -7.32 1.91 20.07
CA LYS A 206 -8.47 1.47 20.88
C LYS A 206 -9.59 0.81 20.07
N ILE A 207 -10.04 1.45 18.98
CA ILE A 207 -11.19 0.97 18.21
C ILE A 207 -10.86 -0.28 17.42
N CYS A 208 -9.65 -0.37 16.84
CA CYS A 208 -9.24 -1.53 16.05
C CYS A 208 -8.49 -2.56 16.87
N ASP A 209 -8.16 -2.26 18.14
CA ASP A 209 -7.25 -3.07 18.96
C ASP A 209 -5.96 -3.36 18.17
N ALA A 210 -5.38 -2.29 17.58
CA ALA A 210 -4.19 -2.40 16.76
C ALA A 210 -2.95 -2.51 17.64
N ASN A 211 -1.97 -3.32 17.23
CA ASN A 211 -0.71 -3.44 17.97
C ASN A 211 0.18 -2.22 17.75
N VAL A 212 0.19 -1.71 16.51
CA VAL A 212 1.07 -0.60 16.11
C VAL A 212 0.36 0.34 15.15
N ILE A 213 0.57 1.65 15.34
CA ILE A 213 0.27 2.68 14.35
C ILE A 213 1.57 3.30 13.85
N CYS A 214 1.85 3.17 12.56
CA CYS A 214 2.89 3.91 11.86
C CYS A 214 2.34 5.28 11.46
N ALA A 215 2.69 6.32 12.21
CA ALA A 215 2.15 7.66 12.09
C ALA A 215 3.12 8.59 11.34
N ASN A 216 2.66 9.25 10.29
CA ASN A 216 3.45 10.16 9.46
C ASN A 216 2.73 11.51 9.33
N LEU A 217 3.49 12.60 9.21
CA LEU A 217 2.95 13.84 8.66
C LEU A 217 3.10 13.86 7.14
N LEU A 218 2.18 14.53 6.45
CA LEU A 218 2.18 14.57 5.00
C LEU A 218 3.47 15.16 4.42
N GLN A 219 4.02 16.19 5.07
CA GLN A 219 5.24 16.88 4.64
C GLN A 219 6.51 16.05 4.71
N ASP A 220 6.63 15.14 5.68
CA ASP A 220 7.87 14.39 5.98
C ASP A 220 7.71 12.87 5.88
N ARG A 221 6.58 12.39 5.33
CA ARG A 221 6.20 10.96 5.27
C ARG A 221 7.26 10.00 4.72
N ARG A 222 8.22 10.49 3.93
CA ARG A 222 9.31 9.67 3.34
C ARG A 222 10.57 9.62 4.21
N ASP A 223 10.71 10.56 5.14
CA ASP A 223 11.95 10.79 5.88
C ASP A 223 11.75 10.67 7.39
N HIS A 224 10.51 10.64 7.87
CA HIS A 224 10.17 10.50 9.28
C HIS A 224 8.87 9.74 9.51
N VAL A 225 8.86 8.86 10.51
CA VAL A 225 7.68 8.13 11.00
C VAL A 225 7.76 7.99 12.51
N ILE A 226 6.61 8.07 13.17
CA ILE A 226 6.46 7.82 14.60
C ILE A 226 5.72 6.50 14.74
N ILE A 227 6.38 5.51 15.33
CA ILE A 227 5.79 4.22 15.68
C ILE A 227 5.09 4.39 17.04
N LEU A 228 3.78 4.21 17.07
CA LEU A 228 2.95 4.33 18.27
C LEU A 228 2.43 2.95 18.67
N THR A 229 2.62 2.59 19.93
CA THR A 229 1.94 1.47 20.59
C THR A 229 1.11 2.02 21.76
N GLU A 230 0.39 1.16 22.48
CA GLU A 230 -0.34 1.57 23.67
C GLU A 230 0.57 2.22 24.73
N ASN A 231 1.82 1.73 24.85
CA ASN A 231 2.72 2.08 25.95
C ASN A 231 3.99 2.81 25.50
N SER A 232 4.22 2.97 24.20
CA SER A 232 5.47 3.54 23.68
C SER A 232 5.26 4.40 22.45
N ARG A 233 6.21 5.33 22.26
CA ARG A 233 6.35 6.16 21.07
C ARG A 233 7.81 6.11 20.64
N THR A 234 8.06 5.77 19.39
CA THR A 234 9.42 5.66 18.84
C THR A 234 9.51 6.45 17.54
N GLU A 235 10.36 7.48 17.53
CA GLU A 235 10.66 8.23 16.31
C GLU A 235 11.70 7.48 15.47
N ILE A 236 11.41 7.32 14.19
CA ILE A 236 12.34 6.79 13.19
C ILE A 236 12.55 7.87 12.14
N LYS A 237 13.81 8.28 11.98
CA LYS A 237 14.25 9.23 10.95
C LYS A 237 15.11 8.49 9.94
N LYS A 238 14.90 8.79 8.67
CA LYS A 238 15.67 8.19 7.57
C LYS A 238 17.14 8.64 7.65
N MET A 239 18.03 7.65 7.65
CA MET A 239 19.48 7.88 7.64
C MET A 239 20.07 7.66 6.25
N SER A 240 19.82 6.48 5.67
CA SER A 240 20.28 6.08 4.33
C SER A 240 19.29 5.08 3.74
N GLY A 241 19.11 5.12 2.41
CA GLY A 241 18.16 4.24 1.73
C GLY A 241 16.68 4.52 2.09
N PRO A 242 15.76 3.61 1.75
CA PRO A 242 14.36 3.70 2.13
C PRO A 242 14.16 3.63 3.65
N ILE A 243 13.29 4.48 4.22
CA ILE A 243 12.96 4.47 5.66
C ILE A 243 12.33 3.15 6.11
N GLU A 244 11.74 2.44 5.16
CA GLU A 244 11.04 1.17 5.37
C GLU A 244 11.93 0.07 5.98
N GLU A 245 13.25 0.13 5.83
CA GLU A 245 14.18 -0.78 6.50
C GLU A 245 14.06 -0.70 8.03
N ALA A 246 14.17 0.53 8.55
CA ALA A 246 14.10 0.80 9.98
C ALA A 246 12.67 0.55 10.51
N ILE A 247 11.64 0.85 9.72
CA ILE A 247 10.25 0.55 10.07
C ILE A 247 10.08 -0.97 10.24
N VAL A 248 10.45 -1.74 9.23
CA VAL A 248 10.27 -3.20 9.25
C VAL A 248 11.08 -3.84 10.38
N SER A 249 12.32 -3.42 10.58
CA SER A 249 13.14 -3.89 11.71
C SER A 249 12.47 -3.64 13.07
N ASN A 250 11.93 -2.44 13.28
CA ASN A 250 11.20 -2.11 14.51
C ASN A 250 9.91 -2.94 14.67
N ILE A 251 9.13 -3.09 13.59
CA ILE A 251 7.90 -3.90 13.58
C ILE A 251 8.19 -5.37 13.90
N ILE A 252 9.27 -5.95 13.35
CA ILE A 252 9.67 -7.34 13.64
C ILE A 252 10.01 -7.48 15.12
N SER A 253 10.79 -6.56 15.68
CA SER A 253 11.11 -6.61 17.12
C SER A 253 9.86 -6.52 18.01
N LEU A 254 8.89 -5.66 17.67
CA LEU A 254 7.63 -5.58 18.39
C LEU A 254 6.78 -6.85 18.24
N TYR A 255 6.78 -7.44 17.03
CA TYR A 255 6.08 -8.69 16.75
C TYR A 255 6.67 -9.88 17.51
N GLU A 256 8.00 -10.01 17.59
CA GLU A 256 8.68 -11.07 18.33
C GLU A 256 8.32 -11.01 19.81
N ASN A 257 8.36 -9.81 20.41
CA ASN A 257 7.94 -9.60 21.80
C ASN A 257 6.46 -9.94 22.02
N TYR A 258 5.58 -9.55 21.09
CA TYR A 258 4.15 -9.91 21.14
C TYR A 258 3.94 -11.42 21.04
N SER A 259 4.64 -12.09 20.13
CA SER A 259 4.52 -13.53 19.90
C SER A 259 5.00 -14.33 21.11
N LEU A 260 6.12 -13.93 21.73
CA LEU A 260 6.63 -14.56 22.96
C LEU A 260 5.61 -14.49 24.11
N ASN A 261 4.92 -13.37 24.27
CA ASN A 261 3.92 -13.21 25.33
C ASN A 261 2.65 -14.03 25.09
N ASN A 262 2.28 -14.27 23.82
CA ASN A 262 1.09 -15.05 23.47
C ASN A 262 1.33 -16.57 23.40
N MET A 263 2.59 -17.03 23.28
CA MET A 263 2.92 -18.47 23.38
C MET A 263 2.86 -19.03 24.81
N GLN A 264 2.65 -18.18 25.82
CA GLN A 264 2.53 -18.61 27.22
C GLN A 264 1.09 -19.03 27.63
N TYR A 265 0.14 -19.02 26.69
CA TYR A 265 -1.26 -19.41 26.87
C TYR A 265 -1.68 -20.44 25.82
#